data_AF-A0A7C1W564-F1
#
_entry.id   AF-A0A7C1W564-F1
#
_cell.length_a   1.000
_cell.length_b   1.000
_cell.length_c   1.000
_cell.angle_alpha   90.00
_cell.angle_beta   90.00
_cell.angle_gamma   90.00
#
_symmetry.space_group_name_H-M   'P 1'
#
loop_
_entity.id
_entity.type
_entity.pdbx_description
1 polymer ?
#
loop_
_entity_poly.entity_id
_entity_poly.type
_entity_poly.pdbx_seq_one_letter_code
_entity_poly.pdbx_strand_id
1 'polypeptide(L)'
;RKKKGDFKDEVILASYEALMKHYYPPERAVMSILRTSMKYAGPREAIHHAIMRKNFGCTHFIVGRDHAGVGDFYHPYAAHEIFSEFPDLGIEPLFFRSFFYCRKCGSVVNEKICPHADEERINFSGTRIRQLLREGKSPPPEMMRKEVAEAILSFDHPFLE
;
A
#
# COMPACT_ATOMS: atom_id res chain seq x y z
N ARG A 1 -17.36 3.51 -0.56
CA ARG A 1 -17.42 4.23 0.74
C ARG A 1 -16.35 3.61 1.63
N LYS A 2 -15.48 4.42 2.26
CA LYS A 2 -14.46 3.92 3.20
C LYS A 2 -15.12 3.28 4.44
N LYS A 3 -14.39 2.41 5.14
CA LYS A 3 -14.87 1.67 6.31
C LYS A 3 -14.53 2.44 7.60
N LYS A 4 -15.27 2.18 8.67
CA LYS A 4 -14.93 2.68 10.02
C LYS A 4 -13.52 2.25 10.39
N GLY A 5 -12.72 3.20 10.88
CA GLY A 5 -11.31 2.99 11.21
C GLY A 5 -10.31 3.18 10.06
N ASP A 6 -10.77 3.48 8.83
CA ASP A 6 -9.90 3.97 7.75
C ASP A 6 -9.46 5.42 8.03
N PHE A 7 -8.36 5.84 7.43
CA PHE A 7 -7.92 7.24 7.47
C PHE A 7 -8.85 8.16 6.69
N LYS A 8 -9.08 9.37 7.21
CA LYS A 8 -9.81 10.43 6.50
C LYS A 8 -9.06 10.87 5.24
N ASP A 9 -9.77 11.45 4.26
CA ASP A 9 -9.19 11.79 2.95
C ASP A 9 -8.05 12.81 3.10
N GLU A 10 -8.26 13.84 3.91
CA GLU A 10 -7.30 14.89 4.21
C GLU A 10 -6.03 14.36 4.89
N VAL A 11 -6.16 13.34 5.73
CA VAL A 11 -5.02 12.70 6.41
C VAL A 11 -4.21 11.87 5.42
N ILE A 12 -4.87 11.17 4.50
CA ILE A 12 -4.19 10.43 3.43
C ILE A 12 -3.40 11.40 2.54
N LEU A 13 -4.02 12.51 2.12
CA LEU A 13 -3.36 13.51 1.29
C LEU A 13 -2.13 14.09 1.98
N ALA A 14 -2.27 14.54 3.24
CA ALA A 14 -1.15 15.06 4.02
C ALA A 14 -0.01 14.02 4.17
N SER A 15 -0.36 12.75 4.36
CA SER A 15 0.61 11.65 4.46
C SER A 15 1.40 11.45 3.15
N TYR A 16 0.72 11.48 2.00
CA TYR A 16 1.36 11.35 0.69
C TYR A 16 2.18 12.59 0.34
N GLU A 17 1.71 13.78 0.65
CA GLU A 17 2.45 15.04 0.45
C GLU A 17 3.76 15.04 1.26
N ALA A 18 3.70 14.63 2.53
CA ALA A 18 4.89 14.47 3.36
C ALA A 18 5.86 13.42 2.76
N LEU A 19 5.33 12.27 2.34
CA LEU A 19 6.14 11.23 1.71
C LEU A 19 6.83 11.74 0.43
N MET A 20 6.09 12.41 -0.46
CA MET A 20 6.62 12.91 -1.72
C MET A 20 7.67 14.00 -1.49
N LYS A 21 7.36 14.97 -0.62
CA LYS A 21 8.25 16.11 -0.31
C LYS A 21 9.61 15.66 0.23
N HIS A 22 9.62 14.64 1.09
CA HIS A 22 10.82 14.24 1.82
C HIS A 22 11.57 13.06 1.19
N TYR A 23 10.90 12.20 0.41
CA TYR A 23 11.47 10.90 0.01
C TYR A 23 11.40 10.58 -1.49
N TYR A 24 10.66 11.34 -2.30
CA TYR A 24 10.57 11.09 -3.74
C TYR A 24 11.28 12.19 -4.54
N PRO A 25 11.98 11.83 -5.63
CA PRO A 25 12.48 12.83 -6.58
C PRO A 25 11.28 13.53 -7.25
N PRO A 26 11.18 14.88 -7.19
CA PRO A 26 10.00 15.61 -7.66
C PRO A 26 9.72 15.41 -9.15
N GLU A 27 10.77 15.25 -9.96
CA GLU A 27 10.68 15.05 -11.41
C GLU A 27 10.23 13.62 -11.82
N ARG A 28 10.12 12.69 -10.85
CA ARG A 28 9.87 11.26 -11.13
C ARG A 28 8.64 10.69 -10.42
N ALA A 29 7.90 11.51 -9.69
CA ALA A 29 6.75 11.09 -8.92
C ALA A 29 5.62 12.10 -9.03
N VAL A 30 4.42 11.61 -9.33
CA VAL A 30 3.20 12.42 -9.37
C VAL A 30 2.13 11.75 -8.51
N MET A 31 1.43 12.55 -7.72
CA MET A 31 0.21 12.11 -7.03
C MET A 31 -1.00 12.55 -7.85
N SER A 32 -1.91 11.61 -8.10
CA SER A 32 -3.19 11.87 -8.74
C SER A 32 -4.32 11.20 -7.96
N ILE A 33 -5.47 11.86 -7.90
CA ILE A 33 -6.63 11.40 -7.14
C ILE A 33 -7.55 10.61 -8.06
N LEU A 34 -7.70 9.31 -7.79
CA LEU A 34 -8.70 8.47 -8.46
C LEU A 34 -10.01 8.48 -7.68
N ARG A 35 -11.02 9.19 -8.20
CA ARG A 35 -12.37 9.20 -7.64
C ARG A 35 -13.15 7.96 -8.07
N THR A 36 -13.06 6.90 -7.28
CA THR A 36 -13.80 5.66 -7.51
C THR A 36 -14.30 5.04 -6.20
N SER A 37 -15.24 4.10 -6.30
CA SER A 37 -15.69 3.29 -5.17
C SER A 37 -15.02 1.91 -5.23
N MET A 38 -14.30 1.53 -4.18
CA MET A 38 -13.83 0.15 -4.01
C MET A 38 -15.03 -0.81 -3.98
N LYS A 39 -14.92 -1.92 -4.72
CA LYS A 39 -15.87 -3.04 -4.75
C LYS A 39 -15.45 -4.18 -3.84
N TYR A 40 -14.16 -4.23 -3.48
CA TYR A 40 -13.53 -5.34 -2.76
C TYR A 40 -13.68 -6.68 -3.50
N ALA A 41 -13.57 -6.64 -4.83
CA ALA A 41 -13.79 -7.79 -5.71
C ALA A 41 -12.48 -8.50 -6.12
N GLY A 42 -11.41 -8.31 -5.36
CA GLY A 42 -10.15 -9.05 -5.44
C GLY A 42 -9.60 -9.11 -6.88
N PRO A 43 -9.38 -10.32 -7.44
CA PRO A 43 -8.79 -10.49 -8.78
C PRO A 43 -9.50 -9.71 -9.89
N ARG A 44 -10.85 -9.70 -9.92
CA ARG A 44 -11.60 -8.98 -10.95
C ARG A 44 -11.41 -7.47 -10.84
N GLU A 45 -11.34 -6.96 -9.62
CA GLU A 45 -11.07 -5.55 -9.38
C GLU A 45 -9.62 -5.18 -9.69
N ALA A 46 -8.67 -6.12 -9.58
CA ALA A 46 -7.29 -5.92 -10.03
C ALA A 46 -7.21 -5.64 -11.56
N ILE A 47 -7.95 -6.40 -12.37
CA ILE A 47 -8.06 -6.16 -13.82
C ILE A 47 -8.74 -4.80 -14.09
N HIS A 48 -9.86 -4.52 -13.41
CA HIS A 48 -10.52 -3.21 -13.54
C HIS A 48 -9.58 -2.05 -13.19
N HIS A 49 -8.78 -2.22 -12.13
CA HIS A 49 -7.78 -1.26 -11.72
C HIS A 49 -6.73 -1.05 -12.81
N ALA A 50 -6.17 -2.11 -13.38
CA ALA A 50 -5.18 -2.03 -14.44
C ALA A 50 -5.71 -1.30 -15.68
N ILE A 51 -6.94 -1.61 -16.12
CA ILE A 51 -7.59 -0.91 -17.25
C ILE A 51 -7.72 0.59 -16.98
N MET A 52 -8.16 0.97 -15.77
CA MET A 52 -8.22 2.38 -15.40
C MET A 52 -6.83 3.03 -15.48
N ARG A 53 -5.77 2.39 -14.94
CA ARG A 53 -4.42 2.98 -14.96
C ARG A 53 -3.86 3.09 -16.38
N LYS A 54 -4.15 2.13 -17.26
CA LYS A 54 -3.84 2.22 -18.69
C LYS A 54 -4.46 3.46 -19.33
N ASN A 55 -5.74 3.71 -19.05
CA ASN A 55 -6.45 4.88 -19.57
C ASN A 55 -5.94 6.21 -18.99
N PHE A 56 -5.30 6.17 -17.81
CA PHE A 56 -4.57 7.31 -17.23
C PHE A 56 -3.14 7.48 -17.80
N GLY A 57 -2.72 6.63 -18.75
CA GLY A 57 -1.42 6.69 -19.40
C GLY A 57 -0.32 5.85 -18.74
N CYS A 58 -0.64 5.03 -17.74
CA CYS A 58 0.35 4.13 -17.13
C CYS A 58 0.69 2.97 -18.09
N THR A 59 1.97 2.66 -18.21
CA THR A 59 2.46 1.49 -18.96
C THR A 59 2.60 0.23 -18.10
N HIS A 60 2.73 0.41 -16.78
CA HIS A 60 2.88 -0.66 -15.80
C HIS A 60 1.92 -0.47 -14.62
N PHE A 61 1.52 -1.57 -13.98
CA PHE A 61 0.62 -1.56 -12.83
C PHE A 61 1.07 -2.52 -11.73
N ILE A 62 1.35 -2.00 -10.53
CA ILE A 62 1.75 -2.84 -9.39
C ILE A 62 0.53 -3.59 -8.85
N VAL A 63 0.69 -4.91 -8.68
CA VAL A 63 -0.28 -5.79 -8.03
C VAL A 63 0.44 -6.49 -6.89
N GLY A 64 -0.05 -6.29 -5.66
CA GLY A 64 0.53 -6.91 -4.47
C GLY A 64 -0.26 -8.11 -3.96
N ARG A 65 0.17 -8.64 -2.81
CA ARG A 65 -0.59 -9.64 -2.04
C ARG A 65 -1.98 -9.08 -1.68
N ASP A 66 -3.02 -9.89 -1.90
CA ASP A 66 -4.42 -9.62 -1.56
C ASP A 66 -4.96 -8.32 -2.18
N HIS A 67 -4.53 -8.01 -3.41
CA HIS A 67 -4.90 -6.78 -4.10
C HIS A 67 -6.43 -6.67 -4.27
N ALA A 68 -7.00 -5.59 -3.71
CA ALA A 68 -8.44 -5.33 -3.68
C ALA A 68 -9.30 -6.43 -3.03
N GLY A 69 -8.71 -7.29 -2.18
CA GLY A 69 -9.42 -8.32 -1.44
C GLY A 69 -10.21 -7.79 -0.23
N VAL A 70 -10.90 -8.72 0.45
CA VAL A 70 -11.60 -8.46 1.72
C VAL A 70 -11.56 -9.68 2.61
N GLY A 71 -11.06 -9.50 3.83
CA GLY A 71 -10.84 -10.61 4.76
C GLY A 71 -9.96 -11.68 4.10
N ASP A 72 -10.35 -12.95 4.27
CA ASP A 72 -9.66 -14.09 3.66
C ASP A 72 -10.48 -14.71 2.50
N PHE A 73 -11.33 -13.91 1.84
CA PHE A 73 -12.23 -14.41 0.79
C PHE A 73 -11.48 -14.89 -0.47
N TYR A 74 -10.36 -14.26 -0.81
CA TYR A 74 -9.54 -14.61 -1.97
C TYR A 74 -8.22 -15.23 -1.53
N HIS A 75 -7.69 -16.16 -2.32
CA HIS A 75 -6.31 -16.61 -2.17
C HIS A 75 -5.36 -15.40 -2.30
N PRO A 76 -4.31 -15.26 -1.47
CA PRO A 76 -3.50 -14.04 -1.40
C PRO A 76 -2.83 -13.60 -2.71
N TYR A 77 -2.68 -14.50 -3.68
CA TYR A 77 -2.09 -14.19 -4.98
C TYR A 77 -3.04 -14.45 -6.16
N ALA A 78 -4.34 -14.65 -5.91
CA ALA A 78 -5.33 -14.82 -6.98
C ALA A 78 -5.37 -13.61 -7.94
N ALA A 79 -5.07 -12.41 -7.44
CA ALA A 79 -4.96 -11.21 -8.26
C ALA A 79 -3.72 -11.18 -9.17
N HIS A 80 -2.71 -12.01 -8.90
CA HIS A 80 -1.60 -12.22 -9.86
C HIS A 80 -2.03 -13.18 -10.95
N GLU A 81 -2.64 -14.30 -10.55
CA GLU A 81 -3.03 -15.40 -11.43
C GLU A 81 -4.01 -14.94 -12.51
N ILE A 82 -5.01 -14.12 -12.17
CA ILE A 82 -6.03 -13.67 -13.13
C ILE A 82 -5.45 -12.92 -14.34
N PHE A 83 -4.29 -12.28 -14.24
CA PHE A 83 -3.70 -11.56 -15.38
C PHE A 83 -3.31 -12.49 -16.54
N SER A 84 -3.05 -13.78 -16.29
CA SER A 84 -2.78 -14.72 -17.38
C SER A 84 -3.99 -14.97 -18.28
N GLU A 85 -5.21 -14.67 -17.79
CA GLU A 85 -6.45 -14.77 -18.58
C GLU A 85 -6.65 -13.55 -19.51
N PHE A 86 -5.88 -12.47 -19.33
CA PHE A 86 -6.00 -11.21 -20.09
C PHE A 86 -4.64 -10.75 -20.66
N PRO A 87 -4.00 -11.52 -21.55
CA PRO A 87 -2.66 -11.21 -22.07
C PRO A 87 -2.61 -9.95 -22.96
N ASP A 88 -3.74 -9.48 -23.45
CA ASP A 88 -3.89 -8.36 -24.38
C ASP A 88 -4.33 -7.05 -23.70
N LEU A 89 -4.25 -6.98 -22.36
CA LEU A 89 -4.71 -5.83 -21.57
C LEU A 89 -4.00 -4.52 -21.97
N GLY A 90 -2.78 -4.61 -22.51
CA GLY A 90 -1.99 -3.45 -22.98
C GLY A 90 -1.45 -2.58 -21.85
N ILE A 91 -1.26 -3.16 -20.67
CA ILE A 91 -0.54 -2.60 -19.51
C ILE A 91 0.16 -3.75 -18.80
N GLU A 92 1.43 -3.57 -18.46
CA GLU A 92 2.26 -4.64 -17.89
C GLU A 92 2.04 -4.74 -16.37
N PRO A 93 1.60 -5.88 -15.82
CA PRO A 93 1.49 -6.06 -14.39
C PRO A 93 2.87 -6.26 -13.73
N LEU A 94 3.11 -5.59 -12.61
CA LEU A 94 4.29 -5.77 -11.76
C LEU A 94 3.88 -6.48 -10.47
N PHE A 95 4.15 -7.78 -10.39
CA PHE A 95 3.75 -8.60 -9.24
C PHE A 95 4.70 -8.45 -8.05
N PHE A 96 4.18 -7.86 -6.98
CA PHE A 96 4.91 -7.61 -5.75
C PHE A 96 4.50 -8.63 -4.69
N ARG A 97 5.50 -9.18 -3.99
CA ARG A 97 5.28 -10.02 -2.82
C ARG A 97 5.23 -9.17 -1.56
N SER A 98 4.85 -9.78 -0.43
CA SER A 98 4.87 -9.08 0.85
C SER A 98 6.28 -8.61 1.20
N PHE A 99 6.38 -7.35 1.62
CA PHE A 99 7.63 -6.78 2.12
C PHE A 99 7.65 -6.74 3.64
N PHE A 100 8.84 -6.83 4.21
CA PHE A 100 9.13 -6.66 5.63
C PHE A 100 10.48 -5.96 5.80
N TYR A 101 10.68 -5.30 6.94
CA TYR A 101 12.00 -4.80 7.28
C TYR A 101 12.82 -5.93 7.92
N CYS A 102 14.02 -6.22 7.41
CA CYS A 102 14.90 -7.21 8.02
C CYS A 102 16.02 -6.52 8.80
N ARG A 103 16.14 -6.85 10.10
CA ARG A 103 17.15 -6.26 10.99
C ARG A 103 18.58 -6.56 10.56
N LYS A 104 18.83 -7.78 10.05
CA LYS A 104 20.14 -8.17 9.51
C LYS A 104 20.48 -7.51 8.18
N CYS A 105 19.49 -7.33 7.29
CA CYS A 105 19.70 -6.62 6.03
C CYS A 105 19.76 -5.09 6.21
N GLY A 106 19.19 -4.57 7.30
CA GLY A 106 19.06 -3.14 7.54
C GLY A 106 18.13 -2.43 6.55
N SER A 107 17.21 -3.15 5.91
CA SER A 107 16.38 -2.61 4.84
C SER A 107 15.05 -3.34 4.66
N VAL A 108 14.15 -2.72 3.88
CA VAL A 108 12.89 -3.33 3.45
C VAL A 108 13.18 -4.31 2.32
N VAL A 109 12.88 -5.57 2.56
CA VAL A 109 13.15 -6.70 1.67
C VAL A 109 11.91 -7.60 1.58
N ASN A 110 11.99 -8.65 0.79
CA ASN A 110 10.98 -9.71 0.74
C ASN A 110 11.65 -11.09 0.78
N GLU A 111 10.85 -12.14 0.83
CA GLU A 111 11.33 -13.51 1.00
C GLU A 111 12.10 -14.06 -0.22
N LYS A 112 12.04 -13.41 -1.39
CA LYS A 112 12.86 -13.81 -2.54
C LYS A 112 14.32 -13.35 -2.43
N ILE A 113 14.58 -12.27 -1.69
CA ILE A 113 15.90 -11.63 -1.63
C ILE A 113 16.52 -11.63 -0.23
N CYS A 114 15.80 -12.14 0.77
CA CYS A 114 16.26 -12.22 2.16
C CYS A 114 16.15 -13.66 2.68
N PRO A 115 17.27 -14.30 3.03
CA PRO A 115 17.28 -15.68 3.55
C PRO A 115 17.06 -15.76 5.07
N HIS A 116 16.95 -14.63 5.77
CA HIS A 116 16.89 -14.61 7.24
C HIS A 116 15.53 -15.07 7.78
N ALA A 117 15.57 -15.69 8.97
CA ALA A 117 14.40 -16.22 9.68
C ALA A 117 13.45 -15.11 10.18
N ASP A 118 12.23 -15.49 10.57
CA ASP A 118 11.15 -14.56 10.90
C ASP A 118 11.44 -13.68 12.12
N GLU A 119 12.31 -14.11 13.04
CA GLU A 119 12.71 -13.35 14.23
C GLU A 119 13.47 -12.06 13.86
N GLU A 120 14.12 -12.06 12.69
CA GLU A 120 14.83 -10.91 12.14
C GLU A 120 13.91 -9.97 11.35
N ARG A 121 12.64 -10.35 11.14
CA ARG A 121 11.69 -9.65 10.29
C ARG A 121 10.73 -8.81 11.11
N ILE A 122 10.56 -7.58 10.69
CA ILE A 122 9.55 -6.65 11.21
C ILE A 122 8.50 -6.47 10.12
N ASN A 123 7.34 -7.10 10.32
CA ASN A 123 6.21 -7.02 9.40
C ASN A 123 5.42 -5.71 9.58
N PHE A 124 4.91 -5.15 8.48
CA PHE A 124 4.11 -3.92 8.48
C PHE A 124 2.66 -4.16 8.86
N SER A 125 2.41 -4.51 10.13
CA SER A 125 1.05 -4.72 10.63
C SER A 125 0.29 -3.39 10.69
N GLY A 126 -0.68 -3.22 9.79
CA GLY A 126 -1.57 -2.05 9.78
C GLY A 126 -2.35 -1.88 11.10
N THR A 127 -2.71 -2.98 11.77
CA THR A 127 -3.39 -2.92 13.08
C THR A 127 -2.49 -2.30 14.15
N ARG A 128 -1.22 -2.74 14.22
CA ARG A 128 -0.25 -2.19 15.17
C ARG A 128 0.07 -0.72 14.88
N ILE A 129 0.24 -0.36 13.60
CA ILE A 129 0.49 1.02 13.18
C ILE A 129 -0.69 1.93 13.60
N ARG A 130 -1.93 1.52 13.30
CA ARG A 130 -3.12 2.29 13.69
C ARG A 130 -3.27 2.40 15.20
N GLN A 131 -2.94 1.35 15.96
CA GLN A 131 -2.97 1.41 17.42
C GLN A 131 -2.01 2.49 17.95
N LEU A 132 -0.73 2.47 17.53
CA LEU A 132 0.26 3.46 17.96
C LEU A 132 -0.20 4.88 17.64
N LEU A 133 -0.69 5.12 16.42
CA LEU A 133 -1.18 6.43 16.00
C LEU A 133 -2.39 6.90 16.82
N ARG A 134 -3.32 6.00 17.20
CA ARG A 134 -4.44 6.35 18.09
C ARG A 134 -4.00 6.68 19.51
N GLU A 135 -2.90 6.10 19.97
CA GLU A 135 -2.27 6.41 21.25
C GLU A 135 -1.42 7.70 21.19
N GLY A 136 -1.40 8.42 20.07
CA GLY A 136 -0.55 9.59 19.87
C GLY A 136 0.94 9.27 19.71
N LYS A 137 1.29 8.00 19.49
CA LYS A 137 2.67 7.52 19.39
C LYS A 137 3.09 7.33 17.94
N SER A 138 4.29 7.79 17.60
CA SER A 138 4.89 7.53 16.30
C SER A 138 5.26 6.04 16.17
N PRO A 139 4.90 5.36 15.06
CA PRO A 139 5.42 4.04 14.77
C PRO A 139 6.94 4.04 14.62
N PRO A 140 7.63 2.91 14.87
CA PRO A 140 9.07 2.81 14.72
C PRO A 140 9.54 3.19 13.30
N PRO A 141 10.76 3.73 13.14
CA PRO A 141 11.30 4.16 11.85
C PRO A 141 11.43 3.01 10.85
N GLU A 142 11.54 1.77 11.32
CA GLU A 142 11.54 0.57 10.49
C GLU A 142 10.17 0.30 9.84
N MET A 143 9.07 0.83 10.41
CA MET A 143 7.70 0.63 9.93
C MET A 143 7.13 1.85 9.20
N MET A 144 7.44 3.06 9.66
CA MET A 144 6.89 4.29 9.11
C MET A 144 7.91 5.42 9.16
N ARG A 145 7.97 6.23 8.09
CA ARG A 145 8.80 7.43 8.06
C ARG A 145 8.32 8.44 9.09
N LYS A 146 9.26 9.09 9.77
CA LYS A 146 8.98 10.02 10.88
C LYS A 146 8.06 11.17 10.44
N GLU A 147 8.39 11.82 9.33
CA GLU A 147 7.66 12.98 8.80
C GLU A 147 6.23 12.60 8.37
N VAL A 148 6.03 11.36 7.92
CA VAL A 148 4.70 10.84 7.59
C VAL A 148 3.89 10.59 8.86
N ALA A 149 4.50 10.02 9.90
CA ALA A 149 3.83 9.83 11.19
C ALA A 149 3.46 11.17 11.83
N GLU A 150 4.35 12.16 11.80
CA GLU A 150 4.10 13.51 12.29
C GLU A 150 2.96 14.19 11.53
N ALA A 151 2.91 14.05 10.19
CA ALA A 151 1.82 14.58 9.38
C ALA A 151 0.46 13.94 9.72
N ILE A 152 0.42 12.66 10.11
CA ILE A 152 -0.82 12.01 10.58
C ILE A 152 -1.20 12.51 11.96
N LEU A 153 -0.22 12.61 12.88
CA LEU A 153 -0.43 12.98 14.28
C LEU A 153 -0.77 14.47 14.48
N SER A 154 -0.60 15.32 13.46
CA SER A 154 -1.06 16.71 13.50
C SER A 154 -2.57 16.87 13.40
N PHE A 155 -3.33 15.80 13.12
CA PHE A 155 -4.78 15.80 13.08
C PHE A 155 -5.37 15.25 14.38
N ASP A 156 -6.34 15.96 14.98
CA ASP A 156 -7.01 15.53 16.23
C ASP A 156 -7.76 14.19 16.05
N HIS A 157 -8.41 14.01 14.90
CA HIS A 157 -9.22 12.83 14.60
C HIS A 157 -8.82 12.24 13.23
N PRO A 158 -7.71 11.47 13.15
CA PRO A 158 -7.16 11.04 11.86
C PRO A 158 -7.95 9.90 11.20
N PHE A 159 -8.85 9.25 11.93
CA PHE A 159 -9.63 8.09 11.48
C PHE A 159 -11.10 8.45 11.29
N LEU A 160 -11.77 7.73 10.40
CA LEU A 160 -13.22 7.72 10.28
C LEU A 160 -13.84 7.01 11.49
N GLU A 161 -14.73 7.70 12.18
CA GLU A 161 -15.47 7.22 13.35
C GLU A 161 -16.64 6.28 13.01
#